data_AF-A0A7X9DRW9-F1
#
_entry.id   AF-A0A7X9DRW9-F1
#
_cell.length_a   1.000
_cell.length_b   1.000
_cell.length_c   1.000
_cell.angle_alpha   90.00
_cell.angle_beta   90.00
_cell.angle_gamma   90.00
#
_symmetry.space_group_name_H-M   'P 1'
#
loop_
_entity.id
_entity.type
_entity.pdbx_description
1 polymer ?
#
loop_
_entity_poly.entity_id
_entity_poly.type
_entity_poly.pdbx_seq_one_letter_code
_entity_poly.pdbx_strand_id
1 'polypeptide(L)'
;MKNQKPPAALSLDLDNQWSYMKIHGDAGWDQYPTYLPVFLPYVLDLLDELGLKITFFIVGQDASMEVNQPWLRMITERGHETGNHSFHHESWLQAYSPAELEQELASAEESIRQATGQEPRGFRGPGFSWSIDLLKLLKRKNYLYDASTLPTYIGPLARLYYFWTSRLTKEEKEVRKYLFGKFSDGYRPLKPYRMDLGADGNLLEIPVTT
;
A
#
# COMPACT_ATOMS: atom_id res chain seq x y z
N MET A 1 -15.07 -23.80 -27.34
CA MET A 1 -15.00 -22.50 -26.62
C MET A 1 -13.54 -22.28 -26.27
N LYS A 2 -12.91 -21.21 -26.76
CA LYS A 2 -11.48 -20.96 -26.57
C LYS A 2 -11.16 -20.84 -25.07
N ASN A 3 -10.06 -21.44 -24.61
CA ASN A 3 -9.45 -21.25 -23.29
C ASN A 3 -9.22 -19.77 -23.02
N GLN A 4 -10.21 -19.06 -22.50
CA GLN A 4 -10.04 -17.71 -22.01
C GLN A 4 -9.37 -17.85 -20.64
N LYS A 5 -8.08 -17.48 -20.56
CA LYS A 5 -7.37 -17.43 -19.29
C LYS A 5 -8.15 -16.52 -18.34
N PRO A 6 -8.26 -16.86 -17.04
CA PRO A 6 -8.97 -16.01 -16.10
C PRO A 6 -8.33 -14.62 -16.05
N PRO A 7 -9.13 -13.55 -15.89
CA PRO A 7 -8.58 -12.21 -15.69
C PRO A 7 -7.73 -12.20 -14.40
N ALA A 8 -6.60 -11.51 -14.47
CA ALA A 8 -5.72 -11.27 -13.33
C ALA A 8 -5.47 -9.76 -13.21
N ALA A 9 -5.46 -9.26 -11.98
CA ALA A 9 -5.01 -7.91 -11.66
C ALA A 9 -3.57 -8.00 -11.16
N LEU A 10 -2.66 -7.26 -11.78
CA LEU A 10 -1.28 -7.12 -11.34
C LEU A 10 -1.11 -5.73 -10.74
N SER A 11 -0.48 -5.66 -9.58
CA SER A 11 -0.17 -4.42 -8.89
C SER A 11 1.19 -4.50 -8.23
N LEU A 12 1.82 -3.35 -8.02
CA LEU A 12 3.14 -3.24 -7.42
C LEU A 12 3.13 -2.14 -6.36
N ASP A 13 3.67 -2.46 -5.18
CA ASP A 13 3.91 -1.48 -4.12
C ASP A 13 5.29 -0.88 -4.35
N LEU A 14 5.33 0.43 -4.55
CA LEU A 14 6.55 1.14 -4.93
C LEU A 14 7.33 1.58 -3.69
N ASP A 15 7.60 0.63 -2.80
CA ASP A 15 8.31 0.83 -1.54
C ASP A 15 9.77 1.14 -1.82
N ASN A 16 10.23 2.34 -1.52
CA ASN A 16 11.58 2.76 -1.90
C ASN A 16 12.65 2.30 -0.89
N GLN A 17 13.93 2.49 -1.23
CA GLN A 17 15.07 2.07 -0.39
C GLN A 17 14.95 2.56 1.06
N TRP A 18 14.55 3.82 1.25
CA TRP A 18 14.43 4.42 2.58
C TRP A 18 13.41 3.72 3.47
N SER A 19 12.33 3.16 2.92
CA SER A 19 11.28 2.52 3.73
C SER A 19 11.80 1.23 4.35
N TYR A 20 12.57 0.44 3.60
CA TYR A 20 13.27 -0.73 4.12
C TYR A 20 14.32 -0.36 5.16
N MET A 21 15.13 0.67 4.89
CA MET A 21 16.12 1.17 5.86
C MET A 21 15.44 1.61 7.17
N LYS A 22 14.30 2.31 7.08
CA LYS A 22 13.49 2.72 8.24
C LYS A 22 12.97 1.53 9.03
N ILE A 23 12.45 0.51 8.36
CA ILE A 23 11.96 -0.73 8.99
C ILE A 23 13.09 -1.48 9.71
N HIS A 24 14.30 -1.50 9.12
CA HIS A 24 15.48 -2.12 9.71
C HIS A 24 16.14 -1.28 10.81
N GLY A 25 15.82 0.02 10.89
CA GLY A 25 16.46 0.96 11.82
C GLY A 25 17.85 1.40 11.36
N ASP A 26 18.13 1.33 10.06
CA ASP A 26 19.40 1.72 9.47
C ASP A 26 19.56 3.24 9.45
N ALA A 27 20.75 3.74 9.77
CA ALA A 27 21.03 5.18 9.71
C ALA A 27 20.91 5.73 8.28
N GLY A 28 20.48 6.99 8.16
CA GLY A 28 20.37 7.69 6.87
C GLY A 28 19.08 7.43 6.09
N TRP A 29 18.13 6.65 6.64
CA TRP A 29 16.81 6.47 6.04
C TRP A 29 16.05 7.79 5.86
N ASP A 30 16.30 8.74 6.75
CA ASP A 30 15.70 10.09 6.80
C ASP A 30 16.20 11.02 5.69
N GLN A 31 17.22 10.60 4.93
CA GLN A 31 17.64 11.26 3.69
C GLN A 31 16.81 10.81 2.48
N TYR A 32 15.87 9.88 2.68
CA TYR A 32 15.01 9.30 1.66
C TYR A 32 15.77 8.80 0.43
N PRO A 33 16.81 7.94 0.59
CA PRO A 33 17.49 7.35 -0.56
C PRO A 33 16.49 6.68 -1.51
N THR A 34 16.72 6.86 -2.81
CA THR A 34 15.80 6.45 -3.86
C THR A 34 16.48 5.59 -4.92
N TYR A 35 15.84 4.49 -5.31
CA TYR A 35 16.25 3.68 -6.47
C TYR A 35 15.33 3.87 -7.68
N LEU A 36 14.28 4.68 -7.57
CA LEU A 36 13.28 4.86 -8.64
C LEU A 36 13.89 5.27 -10.00
N PRO A 37 14.93 6.13 -10.07
CA PRO A 37 15.58 6.47 -11.33
C PRO A 37 16.20 5.28 -12.07
N VAL A 38 16.59 4.24 -11.33
CA VAL A 38 17.12 3.00 -11.89
C VAL A 38 15.96 2.06 -12.19
N PHE A 39 15.09 1.82 -11.22
CA PHE A 39 14.06 0.78 -11.29
C PHE A 39 12.95 1.06 -12.31
N LEU A 40 12.38 2.28 -12.31
CA LEU A 40 11.18 2.58 -13.09
C LEU A 40 11.38 2.44 -14.60
N PRO A 41 12.49 2.92 -15.21
CA PRO A 41 12.74 2.67 -16.63
C PRO A 41 12.75 1.18 -16.98
N TYR A 42 13.46 0.35 -16.23
CA TYR A 42 13.57 -1.09 -16.51
C TYR A 42 12.23 -1.81 -16.38
N VAL A 43 11.48 -1.58 -15.30
CA VAL A 43 10.20 -2.27 -15.09
C VAL A 43 9.15 -1.82 -16.11
N LEU A 44 9.12 -0.54 -16.47
CA LEU A 44 8.18 -0.02 -17.46
C LEU A 44 8.49 -0.54 -18.86
N ASP A 45 9.77 -0.64 -19.25
CA ASP A 45 10.17 -1.25 -20.51
C ASP A 45 9.75 -2.73 -20.58
N LEU A 46 9.96 -3.49 -19.51
CA LEU A 46 9.51 -4.89 -19.41
C LEU A 46 7.98 -5.00 -19.51
N LEU A 47 7.22 -4.13 -18.84
CA LEU A 47 5.77 -4.16 -18.89
C LEU A 47 5.24 -3.83 -20.29
N ASP A 48 5.89 -2.92 -21.02
CA ASP A 48 5.56 -2.61 -22.40
C ASP A 48 5.88 -3.78 -23.35
N GLU A 49 7.02 -4.45 -23.18
CA GLU A 49 7.36 -5.68 -23.92
C GLU A 49 6.33 -6.79 -23.71
N LEU A 50 5.80 -6.91 -22.48
CA LEU A 50 4.77 -7.87 -22.14
C LEU A 50 3.35 -7.42 -22.52
N GLY A 51 3.17 -6.17 -22.96
CA GLY A 51 1.86 -5.59 -23.25
C GLY A 51 0.94 -5.50 -22.02
N LEU A 52 1.51 -5.30 -20.84
CA LEU A 52 0.78 -5.28 -19.56
C LEU A 52 0.60 -3.86 -19.03
N LYS A 53 -0.59 -3.61 -18.47
CA LYS A 53 -0.86 -2.43 -17.63
C LYS A 53 -1.22 -2.91 -16.23
N ILE A 54 -0.69 -2.19 -15.24
CA ILE A 54 -0.72 -2.56 -13.83
C ILE A 54 -1.03 -1.32 -13.00
N THR A 55 -1.34 -1.55 -11.73
CA THR A 55 -1.47 -0.49 -10.72
C THR A 55 -0.17 -0.35 -9.94
N PHE A 56 0.36 0.87 -9.81
CA PHE A 56 1.47 1.18 -8.90
C PHE A 56 0.92 1.91 -7.67
N PHE A 57 1.07 1.31 -6.48
CA PHE A 57 0.78 1.99 -5.22
C PHE A 57 2.00 2.82 -4.82
N ILE A 58 1.83 4.14 -4.82
CA ILE A 58 2.92 5.11 -4.64
C ILE A 58 2.87 5.66 -3.22
N VAL A 59 4.04 5.72 -2.58
CA VAL A 59 4.20 6.38 -1.28
C VAL A 59 4.25 7.90 -1.48
N GLY A 60 3.47 8.64 -0.71
CA GLY A 60 3.35 10.10 -0.82
C GLY A 60 4.67 10.83 -0.61
N GLN A 61 5.50 10.38 0.34
CA GLN A 61 6.84 10.92 0.56
C GLN A 61 7.70 10.82 -0.71
N ASP A 62 7.70 9.69 -1.40
CA ASP A 62 8.45 9.52 -2.65
C ASP A 62 7.91 10.43 -3.76
N ALA A 63 6.59 10.61 -3.83
CA ALA A 63 5.97 11.52 -4.79
C ALA A 63 6.25 13.01 -4.51
N SER A 64 6.46 13.38 -3.24
CA SER A 64 6.79 14.75 -2.85
C SER A 64 8.22 15.17 -3.25
N MET A 65 9.11 14.20 -3.49
CA MET A 65 10.50 14.46 -3.83
C MET A 65 10.66 14.83 -5.32
N GLU A 66 11.15 16.04 -5.60
CA GLU A 66 11.33 16.54 -6.98
C GLU A 66 12.18 15.60 -7.85
N VAL A 67 13.21 14.96 -7.28
CA VAL A 67 14.08 14.00 -7.99
C VAL A 67 13.32 12.76 -8.50
N ASN A 68 12.23 12.38 -7.83
CA ASN A 68 11.41 11.22 -8.19
C ASN A 68 10.30 11.56 -9.18
N GLN A 69 9.82 12.80 -9.22
CA GLN A 69 8.63 13.18 -10.00
C GLN A 69 8.72 12.85 -11.50
N PRO A 70 9.83 13.08 -12.22
CA PRO A 70 9.91 12.70 -13.64
C PRO A 70 9.72 11.20 -13.86
N TRP A 71 10.25 10.37 -12.96
CA TRP A 71 10.15 8.92 -13.05
C TRP A 71 8.75 8.42 -12.72
N LEU A 72 8.12 9.00 -11.69
CA LEU A 72 6.73 8.68 -11.33
C LEU A 72 5.75 9.12 -12.43
N ARG A 73 6.04 10.20 -13.16
CA ARG A 73 5.24 10.63 -14.32
C ARG A 73 5.27 9.63 -15.46
N MET A 74 6.39 8.94 -15.68
CA MET A 74 6.49 7.91 -16.72
C MET A 74 5.45 6.78 -16.53
N ILE A 75 5.07 6.49 -15.29
CA ILE A 75 4.05 5.49 -14.96
C ILE A 75 2.74 5.82 -15.66
N THR A 76 2.27 7.07 -15.53
CA THR A 76 0.98 7.50 -16.08
C THR A 76 1.06 7.82 -17.57
N GLU A 77 2.19 8.34 -18.05
CA GLU A 77 2.46 8.53 -19.49
C GLU A 77 2.41 7.22 -20.28
N ARG A 78 2.82 6.12 -19.65
CA ARG A 78 2.70 4.77 -20.22
C ARG A 78 1.35 4.10 -19.92
N GLY A 79 0.39 4.81 -19.34
CA GLY A 79 -0.99 4.34 -19.17
C GLY A 79 -1.19 3.36 -18.02
N HIS A 80 -0.30 3.33 -17.03
CA HIS A 80 -0.51 2.58 -15.79
C HIS A 80 -1.39 3.38 -14.82
N GLU A 81 -2.06 2.67 -13.92
CA GLU A 81 -2.85 3.28 -12.84
C GLU A 81 -1.94 3.61 -11.64
N THR A 82 -2.23 4.72 -10.96
CA THR A 82 -1.58 5.05 -9.68
C THR A 82 -2.55 4.89 -8.51
N GLY A 83 -2.14 4.17 -7.48
CA GLY A 83 -2.82 4.05 -6.19
C GLY A 83 -2.05 4.76 -5.07
N ASN A 84 -2.72 5.01 -3.96
CA ASN A 84 -2.16 5.63 -2.77
C ASN A 84 -1.63 4.56 -1.79
N HIS A 85 -0.37 4.71 -1.35
CA HIS A 85 0.28 3.83 -0.38
C HIS A 85 0.62 4.53 0.96
N SER A 86 -0.21 5.50 1.37
CA SER A 86 0.03 6.46 2.47
C SER A 86 1.21 7.40 2.24
N PHE A 87 1.39 8.40 3.12
CA PHE A 87 2.46 9.36 2.94
C PHE A 87 3.78 8.87 3.56
N HIS A 88 3.76 8.45 4.82
CA HIS A 88 4.97 8.08 5.56
C HIS A 88 5.29 6.58 5.55
N HIS A 89 4.46 5.76 4.88
CA HIS A 89 4.64 4.32 4.73
C HIS A 89 4.69 3.56 6.07
N GLU A 90 3.81 3.89 7.01
CA GLU A 90 3.81 3.27 8.34
C GLU A 90 2.98 1.98 8.36
N SER A 91 3.56 0.85 8.76
CA SER A 91 2.86 -0.45 8.78
C SER A 91 1.80 -0.60 9.87
N TRP A 92 1.51 0.48 10.60
CA TRP A 92 0.57 0.52 11.73
C TRP A 92 -0.47 1.64 11.58
N LEU A 93 -0.85 2.03 10.35
CA LEU A 93 -1.92 3.02 10.11
C LEU A 93 -3.21 2.74 10.89
N GLN A 94 -3.55 1.48 11.16
CA GLN A 94 -4.69 1.08 11.98
C GLN A 94 -4.66 1.60 13.43
N ALA A 95 -3.50 2.07 13.91
CA ALA A 95 -3.33 2.69 15.22
C ALA A 95 -3.49 4.22 15.18
N TYR A 96 -3.55 4.83 13.99
CA TYR A 96 -3.69 6.26 13.84
C TYR A 96 -5.10 6.72 14.21
N SER A 97 -5.18 7.92 14.79
CA SER A 97 -6.43 8.64 14.98
C SER A 97 -7.06 9.01 13.63
N PRO A 98 -8.37 9.31 13.59
CA PRO A 98 -9.02 9.75 12.35
C PRO A 98 -8.38 11.00 11.71
N ALA A 99 -7.82 11.90 12.52
CA ALA A 99 -7.15 13.10 12.02
C ALA A 99 -5.80 12.78 11.37
N GLU A 100 -5.02 11.88 11.99
CA GLU A 100 -3.76 11.40 11.42
C GLU A 100 -3.99 10.64 10.11
N LEU A 101 -5.03 9.79 10.04
CA LEU A 101 -5.41 9.09 8.81
C LEU A 101 -5.82 10.05 7.68
N GLU A 102 -6.59 11.10 7.98
CA GLU A 102 -6.97 12.12 7.00
C GLU A 102 -5.72 12.84 6.46
N GLN A 103 -4.80 13.20 7.35
CA GLN A 103 -3.55 13.85 6.96
C GLN A 103 -2.68 12.95 6.09
N GLU A 104 -2.48 11.68 6.47
CA GLU A 104 -1.73 10.70 5.67
C GLU A 104 -2.28 10.59 4.25
N LEU A 105 -3.60 10.43 4.11
CA LEU A 105 -4.21 10.26 2.80
C LEU A 105 -4.16 11.55 1.98
N ALA A 106 -4.51 12.69 2.57
CA ALA A 106 -4.56 13.97 1.86
C ALA A 106 -3.17 14.43 1.38
N SER A 107 -2.14 14.27 2.21
CA SER A 107 -0.76 14.61 1.82
C SER A 107 -0.25 13.69 0.69
N ALA A 108 -0.60 12.40 0.74
CA ALA A 108 -0.23 11.46 -0.31
C ALA A 108 -0.99 11.73 -1.62
N GLU A 109 -2.30 11.98 -1.55
CA GLU A 109 -3.13 12.34 -2.71
C GLU A 109 -2.57 13.55 -3.46
N GLU A 110 -2.25 14.61 -2.72
CA GLU A 110 -1.71 15.84 -3.31
C GLU A 110 -0.37 15.58 -4.01
N SER A 111 0.54 14.90 -3.32
CA SER A 111 1.89 14.65 -3.84
C SER A 111 1.85 13.73 -5.06
N ILE A 112 1.03 12.67 -5.02
CA ILE A 112 0.85 11.75 -6.15
C ILE A 112 0.25 12.51 -7.33
N ARG A 113 -0.81 13.29 -7.12
CA ARG A 113 -1.45 14.07 -8.19
C ARG A 113 -0.48 15.06 -8.84
N GLN A 114 0.36 15.73 -8.06
CA GLN A 114 1.38 16.65 -8.59
C GLN A 114 2.45 15.92 -9.40
N ALA A 115 2.96 14.79 -8.90
CA ALA A 115 4.01 14.02 -9.54
C ALA A 115 3.53 13.36 -10.85
N THR A 116 2.33 12.76 -10.83
CA THR A 116 1.85 11.83 -11.86
C THR A 116 0.73 12.39 -12.74
N GLY A 117 0.05 13.45 -12.31
CA GLY A 117 -1.13 13.99 -12.97
C GLY A 117 -2.41 13.16 -12.83
N GLN A 118 -2.38 12.03 -12.10
CA GLN A 118 -3.56 11.22 -11.81
C GLN A 118 -3.99 11.39 -10.34
N GLU A 119 -5.30 11.48 -10.11
CA GLU A 119 -5.85 11.33 -8.75
C GLU A 119 -5.88 9.84 -8.39
N PRO A 120 -5.23 9.42 -7.28
CA PRO A 120 -5.27 8.02 -6.89
C PRO A 120 -6.67 7.62 -6.44
N ARG A 121 -7.18 6.52 -6.99
CA ARG A 121 -8.53 5.97 -6.68
C ARG A 121 -8.51 4.59 -6.04
N GLY A 122 -7.36 3.93 -6.04
CA GLY A 122 -7.07 2.73 -5.26
C GLY A 122 -6.21 3.06 -4.05
N PHE A 123 -6.39 2.33 -2.95
CA PHE A 123 -5.54 2.42 -1.78
C PHE A 123 -4.98 1.04 -1.42
N ARG A 124 -3.76 1.01 -0.90
CA ARG A 124 -3.19 -0.13 -0.19
C ARG A 124 -2.47 0.37 1.04
N GLY A 125 -2.71 -0.25 2.18
CA GLY A 125 -2.04 0.06 3.44
C GLY A 125 -0.65 -0.58 3.50
N PRO A 126 0.40 0.15 3.90
CA PRO A 126 1.72 -0.40 4.16
C PRO A 126 1.65 -1.59 5.12
N GLY A 127 2.39 -2.66 4.83
CA GLY A 127 2.36 -3.87 5.65
C GLY A 127 0.97 -4.50 5.79
N PHE A 128 0.08 -4.27 4.83
CA PHE A 128 -1.30 -4.77 4.80
C PHE A 128 -2.16 -4.20 5.96
N SER A 129 -1.83 -2.99 6.42
CA SER A 129 -2.55 -2.29 7.48
C SER A 129 -3.92 -1.81 7.03
N TRP A 130 -4.98 -2.12 7.79
CA TRP A 130 -6.30 -1.55 7.56
C TRP A 130 -7.14 -1.48 8.84
N SER A 131 -8.13 -0.57 8.87
CA SER A 131 -9.11 -0.42 9.94
C SER A 131 -10.47 0.01 9.38
N ILE A 132 -11.56 -0.16 10.14
CA ILE A 132 -12.89 0.32 9.70
C ILE A 132 -12.90 1.84 9.52
N ASP A 133 -12.20 2.58 10.38
CA ASP A 133 -12.12 4.05 10.27
C ASP A 133 -11.39 4.48 9.00
N LEU A 134 -10.30 3.78 8.64
CA LEU A 134 -9.60 3.99 7.38
C LEU A 134 -10.50 3.70 6.18
N LEU A 135 -11.20 2.56 6.16
CA LEU A 135 -12.06 2.20 5.02
C LEU A 135 -13.24 3.16 4.85
N LYS A 136 -13.83 3.63 5.96
CA LYS A 136 -14.86 4.67 5.93
C LYS A 136 -14.30 5.99 5.42
N LEU A 137 -13.08 6.34 5.81
CA LEU A 137 -12.40 7.53 5.32
C LEU A 137 -12.13 7.44 3.80
N LEU A 138 -11.58 6.33 3.33
CA LEU A 138 -11.40 6.05 1.90
C LEU A 138 -12.71 6.21 1.13
N LYS A 139 -13.80 5.66 1.67
CA LYS A 139 -15.12 5.80 1.07
C LYS A 139 -15.58 7.27 0.98
N ARG A 140 -15.42 8.06 2.04
CA ARG A 140 -15.76 9.50 2.05
C ARG A 140 -14.90 10.30 1.07
N LYS A 141 -13.64 9.92 0.89
CA LYS A 141 -12.69 10.51 -0.07
C LYS A 141 -12.85 9.95 -1.49
N ASN A 142 -13.91 9.17 -1.73
CA ASN A 142 -14.29 8.59 -3.02
C ASN A 142 -13.33 7.55 -3.61
N TYR A 143 -12.50 6.88 -2.80
CA TYR A 143 -11.75 5.73 -3.30
C TYR A 143 -12.69 4.67 -3.86
N LEU A 144 -12.27 4.04 -4.95
CA LEU A 144 -13.03 3.00 -5.64
C LEU A 144 -12.81 1.63 -5.00
N TYR A 145 -11.59 1.37 -4.53
CA TYR A 145 -11.23 0.12 -3.88
C TYR A 145 -10.11 0.28 -2.85
N ASP A 146 -10.11 -0.65 -1.90
CA ASP A 146 -8.97 -0.99 -1.05
C ASP A 146 -8.33 -2.29 -1.56
N ALA A 147 -7.03 -2.44 -1.30
CA ALA A 147 -6.25 -3.63 -1.65
C ALA A 147 -5.30 -4.01 -0.50
N SER A 148 -5.74 -3.77 0.74
CA SER A 148 -4.91 -3.92 1.94
C SER A 148 -5.04 -5.30 2.59
N THR A 149 -6.07 -6.09 2.28
CA THR A 149 -6.22 -7.39 2.93
C THR A 149 -5.28 -8.42 2.32
N LEU A 150 -4.53 -9.10 3.19
CA LEU A 150 -3.72 -10.26 2.84
C LEU A 150 -4.28 -11.49 3.56
N PRO A 151 -5.10 -12.33 2.88
CA PRO A 151 -5.69 -13.51 3.50
C PRO A 151 -4.66 -14.61 3.74
N THR A 152 -3.90 -14.50 4.83
CA THR A 152 -2.86 -15.46 5.20
C THR A 152 -2.86 -15.78 6.69
N TYR A 153 -2.51 -17.01 7.02
CA TYR A 153 -2.20 -17.44 8.38
C TYR A 153 -0.75 -17.16 8.77
N ILE A 154 0.11 -16.83 7.79
CA ILE A 154 1.55 -16.62 8.00
C ILE A 154 1.80 -15.40 8.89
N GLY A 155 1.08 -14.29 8.70
CA GLY A 155 1.25 -13.08 9.51
C GLY A 155 1.08 -13.35 11.01
N PRO A 156 -0.06 -13.90 11.45
CA PRO A 156 -0.28 -14.25 12.85
C PRO A 156 0.76 -15.24 13.42
N LEU A 157 1.24 -16.20 12.61
CA LEU A 157 2.29 -17.14 13.02
C LEU A 157 3.67 -16.47 13.12
N ALA A 158 4.03 -15.62 12.16
CA ALA A 158 5.26 -14.83 12.17
C ALA A 158 5.27 -13.87 13.37
N ARG A 159 4.13 -13.28 13.71
CA ARG A 159 3.98 -12.45 14.92
C ARG A 159 4.20 -13.23 16.21
N LEU A 160 3.61 -14.42 16.31
CA LEU A 160 3.80 -15.29 17.47
C LEU A 160 5.27 -15.65 17.63
N TYR A 161 5.94 -16.03 16.53
CA TYR A 161 7.37 -16.30 16.52
C TYR A 161 8.21 -15.07 16.90
N TYR A 162 7.90 -13.90 16.33
CA TYR A 162 8.58 -12.64 16.61
C TYR A 162 8.45 -12.24 18.08
N PHE A 163 7.25 -12.27 18.66
CA PHE A 163 7.07 -11.96 20.09
C PHE A 163 7.73 -12.99 21.01
N TRP A 164 7.83 -14.25 20.59
CA TRP A 164 8.49 -15.29 21.35
C TRP A 164 10.02 -15.13 21.36
N THR A 165 10.60 -14.63 20.27
CA THR A 165 12.05 -14.51 20.08
C THR A 165 12.62 -13.13 20.44
N SER A 166 11.78 -12.09 20.52
CA SER A 166 12.22 -10.70 20.75
C SER A 166 12.22 -10.30 22.22
N ARG A 167 13.27 -9.58 22.67
CA ARG A 167 13.34 -8.92 23.98
C ARG A 167 12.82 -7.48 23.91
N LEU A 168 11.53 -7.31 23.61
CA LEU A 168 10.89 -5.98 23.52
C LEU A 168 10.43 -5.45 24.87
N THR A 169 10.49 -4.13 25.05
CA THR A 169 9.84 -3.44 26.19
C THR A 169 8.32 -3.49 26.09
N LYS A 170 7.60 -3.11 27.15
CA LYS A 170 6.12 -3.14 27.14
C LYS A 170 5.52 -2.15 26.13
N GLU A 171 6.09 -0.95 26.03
CA GLU A 171 5.64 0.09 25.10
C GLU A 171 5.86 -0.35 23.64
N GLU A 172 7.00 -0.97 23.37
CA GLU A 172 7.32 -1.56 22.08
C GLU A 172 6.38 -2.69 21.66
N LYS A 173 5.94 -3.51 22.62
CA LYS A 173 4.96 -4.58 22.36
C LYS A 173 3.58 -4.02 22.02
N GLU A 174 3.18 -2.93 22.65
CA GLU A 174 1.87 -2.29 22.42
C GLU A 174 1.76 -1.63 21.05
N VAL A 175 2.83 -1.01 20.54
CA VAL A 175 2.86 -0.50 19.17
C VAL A 175 2.87 -1.66 18.16
N ARG A 176 3.64 -2.71 18.45
CA ARG A 176 3.85 -3.83 17.54
C ARG A 176 2.73 -4.88 17.55
N LYS A 177 1.74 -4.78 18.46
CA LYS A 177 0.55 -5.68 18.46
C LYS A 177 -0.26 -5.56 17.17
N TYR A 178 -0.19 -4.41 16.53
CA TYR A 178 -0.89 -4.11 15.29
C TYR A 178 -0.19 -4.71 14.06
N LEU A 179 1.11 -5.02 14.15
CA LEU A 179 1.84 -5.65 13.05
C LEU A 179 1.29 -7.06 12.76
N PHE A 180 1.38 -7.48 11.49
CA PHE A 180 1.13 -8.84 11.01
C PHE A 180 -0.33 -9.36 11.08
N GLY A 181 -1.32 -8.46 11.09
CA GLY A 181 -2.74 -8.82 10.92
C GLY A 181 -3.34 -9.67 12.05
N LYS A 182 -4.57 -10.15 11.85
CA LYS A 182 -5.32 -11.01 12.78
C LYS A 182 -5.47 -12.41 12.21
N PHE A 183 -5.64 -13.42 13.08
CA PHE A 183 -5.97 -14.80 12.64
C PHE A 183 -7.22 -14.86 11.77
N SER A 184 -8.21 -13.99 12.03
CA SER A 184 -9.42 -13.87 11.23
C SER A 184 -9.15 -13.47 9.77
N ASP A 185 -8.02 -12.81 9.49
CA ASP A 185 -7.70 -12.38 8.13
C ASP A 185 -7.43 -13.57 7.21
N GLY A 186 -6.94 -14.70 7.74
CA GLY A 186 -6.77 -15.95 6.98
C GLY A 186 -8.07 -16.56 6.44
N TYR A 187 -9.24 -16.15 6.96
CA TYR A 187 -10.56 -16.59 6.47
C TYR A 187 -11.16 -15.64 5.42
N ARG A 188 -10.48 -14.54 5.08
CA ARG A 188 -10.99 -13.59 4.08
C ARG A 188 -11.00 -14.22 2.67
N PRO A 189 -11.93 -13.82 1.80
CA PRO A 189 -11.93 -14.29 0.41
C PRO A 189 -10.63 -13.93 -0.31
N LEU A 190 -10.17 -14.83 -1.17
CA LEU A 190 -9.06 -14.57 -2.12
C LEU A 190 -9.52 -13.91 -3.42
N LYS A 191 -10.84 -13.73 -3.59
CA LYS A 191 -11.44 -13.07 -4.74
C LYS A 191 -11.98 -11.71 -4.32
N PRO A 192 -12.07 -10.71 -5.22
CA PRO A 192 -12.63 -9.42 -4.88
C PRO A 192 -14.02 -9.53 -4.22
N TYR A 193 -14.25 -8.76 -3.18
CA TYR A 193 -15.51 -8.71 -2.44
C TYR A 193 -15.81 -7.29 -1.99
N ARG A 194 -17.06 -7.02 -1.58
CA ARG A 194 -17.43 -5.71 -1.03
C ARG A 194 -17.39 -5.78 0.49
N MET A 195 -16.60 -4.91 1.11
CA MET A 195 -16.67 -4.70 2.56
C MET A 195 -17.86 -3.82 2.89
N ASP A 196 -18.71 -4.31 3.79
CA ASP A 196 -19.82 -3.56 4.35
C ASP A 196 -19.31 -2.59 5.42
N LEU A 197 -19.61 -1.30 5.26
CA LEU A 197 -19.24 -0.21 6.15
C LEU A 197 -20.47 0.35 6.90
N GLY A 198 -21.61 -0.35 6.85
CA GLY A 198 -22.87 0.05 7.47
C GLY A 198 -23.49 1.25 6.76
N ALA A 199 -23.78 2.31 7.52
CA ALA A 199 -24.40 3.53 6.98
C ALA A 199 -23.54 4.23 5.91
N ASP A 200 -22.23 4.02 5.91
CA ASP A 200 -21.28 4.56 4.94
C ASP A 200 -21.28 3.79 3.60
N GLY A 201 -22.09 2.72 3.49
CA GLY A 201 -22.24 1.90 2.30
C GLY A 201 -21.21 0.77 2.22
N ASN A 202 -20.58 0.60 1.07
CA ASN A 202 -19.55 -0.41 0.87
C ASN A 202 -18.37 0.08 0.04
N LEU A 203 -17.24 -0.60 0.21
CA LEU A 203 -16.01 -0.40 -0.55
C LEU A 203 -15.61 -1.74 -1.19
N LEU A 204 -15.13 -1.70 -2.44
CA LEU A 204 -14.57 -2.88 -3.09
C LEU A 204 -13.22 -3.19 -2.44
N GLU A 205 -13.03 -4.43 -2.03
CA GLU A 205 -11.74 -4.95 -1.59
C GLU A 205 -11.18 -5.86 -2.68
N ILE A 206 -9.92 -5.64 -3.05
CA ILE A 206 -9.14 -6.48 -3.97
C ILE A 206 -7.98 -7.09 -3.18
N PRO A 207 -8.18 -8.29 -2.61
CA PRO A 207 -7.20 -8.91 -1.73
C PRO A 207 -5.87 -9.19 -2.43
N VAL A 208 -4.79 -9.03 -1.68
CA VAL A 208 -3.48 -9.48 -2.11
C VAL A 208 -3.47 -11.00 -2.08
N THR A 209 -3.08 -11.61 -3.20
CA THR A 209 -2.93 -13.05 -3.32
C THR A 209 -1.53 -13.35 -3.83
N THR A 210 -0.91 -14.39 -3.26
CA THR A 210 0.44 -14.87 -3.60
C THR A 210 0.38 -16.31 -4.04
#